data_AF-A0A951P665-F1
#
_entry.id   AF-A0A951P665-F1
#
_cell.length_a   1.000
_cell.length_b   1.000
_cell.length_c   1.000
_cell.angle_alpha   90.00
_cell.angle_beta   90.00
_cell.angle_gamma   90.00
#
_symmetry.space_group_name_H-M   'P 1'
#
loop_
_entity.id
_entity.type
_entity.pdbx_description
1 polymer ?
#
loop_
_entity_poly.entity_id
_entity_poly.type
_entity_poly.pdbx_seq_one_letter_code
_entity_poly.pdbx_strand_id
1 'polypeptide(L)' 'MQTQQDLLTTAYAAFNDRDIDAVLAVMHPDVAWANGMEGGHVHGHERLVAYESRFLVKRSCEPYGRQR' A
#
# COMPACT_ATOMS: atom_id res chain seq x y z
N MET A 1 14.67 -17.83 3.20
CA MET A 1 15.18 -16.45 3.00
C MET A 1 14.09 -15.72 2.23
N GLN A 2 13.42 -14.74 2.83
CA GLN A 2 12.47 -13.92 2.07
C GLN A 2 13.24 -13.10 1.04
N THR A 3 12.74 -13.05 -0.20
CA THR A 3 13.28 -12.15 -1.21
C THR A 3 12.69 -10.76 -1.07
N GLN A 4 13.33 -9.75 -1.67
CA GLN A 4 12.75 -8.40 -1.74
C GLN A 4 11.41 -8.39 -2.51
N GLN A 5 11.23 -9.34 -3.44
CA GLN A 5 9.97 -9.52 -4.15
C GLN A 5 8.86 -10.04 -3.24
N ASP A 6 9.13 -11.04 -2.38
CA ASP A 6 8.14 -11.55 -1.43
C ASP A 6 7.64 -10.45 -0.49
N LEU A 7 8.57 -9.62 0.00
CA LEU A 7 8.25 -8.44 0.83
C LEU A 7 7.31 -7.46 0.12
N LEU A 8 7.60 -7.13 -1.15
CA LEU A 8 6.75 -6.25 -1.95
C LEU A 8 5.38 -6.87 -2.20
N THR A 9 5.33 -8.17 -2.53
CA THR A 9 4.07 -8.88 -2.76
C THR A 9 3.19 -8.87 -1.51
N THR A 10 3.75 -9.14 -0.33
CA THR A 10 3.00 -9.09 0.94
C THR A 10 2.51 -7.67 1.24
N ALA A 11 3.35 -6.65 1.06
CA ALA A 11 2.96 -5.26 1.29
C ALA A 11 1.82 -4.82 0.37
N TYR A 12 1.87 -5.14 -0.92
CA TYR A 12 0.81 -4.81 -1.87
C TYR A 12 -0.47 -5.64 -1.64
N ALA A 13 -0.35 -6.89 -1.20
CA ALA A 13 -1.51 -7.72 -0.86
C ALA A 13 -2.28 -7.12 0.34
N ALA A 14 -1.58 -6.77 1.42
CA ALA A 14 -2.16 -6.11 2.59
C ALA A 14 -2.77 -4.74 2.23
N PHE A 15 -2.09 -3.97 1.38
CA PHE A 15 -2.60 -2.68 0.89
C PHE A 15 -3.90 -2.85 0.08
N ASN A 16 -4.00 -3.88 -0.75
CA ASN A 16 -5.20 -4.18 -1.52
C ASN A 16 -6.36 -4.70 -0.65
N ASP A 17 -6.04 -5.42 0.43
CA ASP A 17 -7.01 -5.92 1.40
C ASP A 17 -7.48 -4.84 2.40
N ARG A 18 -6.86 -3.66 2.36
CA ARG A 18 -7.11 -2.51 3.26
C ARG A 18 -6.67 -2.77 4.70
N ASP A 19 -5.72 -3.70 4.89
CA ASP A 19 -5.10 -3.96 6.18
C ASP A 19 -3.87 -3.06 6.37
N ILE A 20 -4.12 -1.84 6.86
CA ILE A 20 -3.09 -0.82 7.03
C ILE A 20 -2.11 -1.19 8.14
N ASP A 21 -2.56 -1.85 9.18
CA ASP A 21 -1.68 -2.33 10.25
C ASP A 21 -0.68 -3.36 9.71
N ALA A 22 -1.12 -4.28 8.85
CA ALA A 22 -0.24 -5.24 8.20
C ALA A 22 0.73 -4.59 7.20
N VAL A 23 0.30 -3.55 6.47
CA VAL A 23 1.17 -2.76 5.59
C VAL A 23 2.27 -2.05 6.39
N LEU A 24 1.91 -1.42 7.51
CA LEU A 24 2.85 -0.70 8.37
C LEU A 24 3.83 -1.65 9.06
N ALA A 25 3.39 -2.85 9.44
CA ALA A 25 4.22 -3.86 10.10
C ALA A 25 5.40 -4.35 9.22
N VAL A 26 5.25 -4.30 7.89
CA VAL A 26 6.29 -4.72 6.95
C VAL A 26 7.10 -3.54 6.38
N MET A 27 6.76 -2.31 6.74
CA MET A 27 7.40 -1.09 6.22
C MET A 27 8.33 -0.42 7.22
N HIS A 28 9.45 0.07 6.71
CA HIS A 28 10.33 0.94 7.48
C HIS A 28 9.58 2.23 7.91
N PRO A 29 9.81 2.76 9.12
CA PRO A 29 9.16 3.99 9.60
C PRO A 29 9.32 5.20 8.66
N ASP A 30 10.45 5.28 7.95
CA ASP A 30 10.75 6.30 6.93
C ASP A 30 10.44 5.88 5.48
N VAL A 31 9.51 4.93 5.28
CA VAL A 31 9.18 4.42 3.94
C VAL A 31 8.80 5.55 2.97
N ALA A 32 9.35 5.50 1.76
CA ALA A 32 8.91 6.28 0.62
C ALA A 32 7.93 5.44 -0.21
N TRP A 33 6.64 5.66 -0.04
CA TRP A 33 5.58 4.91 -0.72
C TRP A 33 5.13 5.63 -1.99
N ALA A 34 4.95 4.91 -3.10
CA ALA A 34 4.55 5.53 -4.36
C ALA A 34 3.15 6.17 -4.27
N ASN A 35 3.06 7.46 -4.55
CA ASN A 35 1.79 8.17 -4.66
C ASN A 35 1.16 7.90 -6.04
N GLY A 36 0.18 7.01 -6.07
CA GLY A 36 -0.56 6.64 -7.28
C GLY A 36 -1.56 7.69 -7.79
N MET A 37 -1.70 8.85 -7.14
CA MET A 37 -2.66 9.90 -7.53
C MET A 37 -2.02 11.16 -8.10
N GLU A 38 -0.96 11.68 -7.48
CA GLU A 38 -0.33 12.96 -7.86
C GLU A 38 1.10 12.74 -8.42
N GLY A 39 1.58 11.49 -8.44
CA GLY A 39 2.98 11.18 -8.68
C GLY A 39 3.86 11.52 -7.47
N GLY A 40 5.08 10.98 -7.45
CA GLY A 40 6.02 11.14 -6.35
C GLY A 40 5.83 10.12 -5.22
N HIS A 41 6.34 10.45 -4.03
CA HIS A 41 6.34 9.53 -2.88
C HIS A 41 5.73 10.18 -1.63
N VAL A 42 5.01 9.35 -0.88
CA VAL A 42 4.52 9.63 0.46
C VAL A 42 5.57 9.13 1.44
N HIS A 43 6.03 10.00 2.32
CA HIS A 43 7.10 9.69 3.27
C HIS A 43 6.56 9.45 4.67
N GLY A 44 6.86 8.27 5.19
CA GLY A 44 6.60 7.87 6.57
C GLY A 44 5.20 7.30 6.82
N HIS A 45 5.08 6.58 7.93
CA HIS A 45 3.85 5.88 8.34
C HIS A 45 2.64 6.81 8.45
N GLU A 46 2.78 7.98 9.09
CA GLU A 46 1.66 8.92 9.29
C GLU A 46 1.07 9.42 7.97
N ARG A 47 1.95 9.67 6.98
CA ARG A 47 1.49 10.13 5.67
C ARG A 47 0.90 9.00 4.84
N LEU A 48 1.35 7.77 5.03
CA LEU A 48 0.76 6.59 4.39
C LEU A 48 -0.68 6.37 4.82
N VAL A 49 -0.95 6.48 6.13
CA VAL A 49 -2.31 6.37 6.69
C VAL A 49 -3.23 7.45 6.13
N ALA A 50 -2.76 8.71 6.11
CA ALA A 50 -3.52 9.83 5.53
C ALA A 50 -3.74 9.69 4.01
N TYR A 51 -2.74 9.16 3.29
CA TYR A 51 -2.82 8.92 1.85
C TYR A 51 -3.83 7.83 1.51
N GLU A 52 -3.87 6.74 2.27
CA GLU A 52 -4.80 5.63 2.04
C GLU A 52 -6.25 6.10 2.13
N SER A 53 -6.58 6.88 3.18
CA SER A 53 -7.91 7.47 3.32
C SER A 53 -8.32 8.33 2.11
N ARG A 54 -7.36 9.00 1.45
CA ARG A 54 -7.59 9.79 0.22
C ARG A 54 -7.66 8.94 -1.04
N PHE A 55 -6.89 7.85 -1.13
CA PHE A 55 -6.88 6.90 -2.25
C PHE A 55 -8.22 6.14 -2.35
N LEU A 56 -8.77 5.73 -1.21
CA LEU A 56 -10.00 4.94 -1.14
C LEU A 56 -11.26 5.71 -1.56
N VAL A 57 -11.35 7.02 -1.27
CA VAL A 57 -12.50 7.86 -1.68
C VAL A 57 -12.61 7.94 -3.21
N LYS A 58 -11.49 7.87 -3.93
CA LYS A 58 -11.47 7.93 -5.39
C LYS A 58 -11.56 6.57 -6.07
N ARG A 59 -11.20 5.50 -5.37
CA ARG A 59 -10.95 4.19 -5.99
C ARG A 59 -11.89 3.13 -5.48
N SER A 60 -13.16 3.25 -5.85
CA SER A 60 -13.96 2.07 -6.19
C SER A 60 -13.38 1.44 -7.46
N CYS A 61 -12.11 1.00 -7.45
CA CYS A 61 -11.62 0.13 -8.51
C CYS A 61 -12.15 -1.26 -8.20
N GLU A 62 -12.97 -1.74 -9.13
CA GLU A 62 -13.28 -3.15 -9.26
C GLU A 62 -12.02 -3.99 -9.04
N PRO A 63 -12.09 -5.07 -8.24
CA PRO A 63 -10.92 -5.89 -7.96
C PRO A 63 -10.39 -6.46 -9.27
N TYR A 64 -9.10 -6.25 -9.53
CA TYR A 64 -8.41 -6.89 -10.64
C TYR A 64 -8.52 -8.40 -10.46
N GLY A 65 -9.36 -9.03 -11.28
CA GLY A 65 -9.39 -10.48 -11.51
C GLY A 65 -9.62 -11.35 -10.27
N ARG A 66 -10.89 -11.50 -9.86
CA ARG A 66 -11.33 -12.77 -9.27
C ARG A 66 -11.32 -13.81 -10.39
N GLN A 67 -10.18 -14.48 -10.59
CA GLN A 67 -10.03 -15.56 -11.55
C GLN A 67 -10.94 -16.75 -11.15
N ARG A 68 -11.78 -17.18 -12.09
CA ARG A 68 -12.19 -18.58 -12.21
C ARG A 68 -11.32 -19.24 -13.27
#